data_AF-A0A7W1I669-F1
#
_entry.id   AF-A0A7W1I669-F1
#
_cell.length_a   1.000
_cell.length_b   1.000
_cell.length_c   1.000
_cell.angle_alpha   90.00
_cell.angle_beta   90.00
_cell.angle_gamma   90.00
#
_symmetry.space_group_name_H-M   'P 1'
#
loop_
_entity.id
_entity.type
_entity.pdbx_description
1 polymer ?
#
loop_
_entity_poly.entity_id
_entity_poly.type
_entity_poly.pdbx_seq_one_letter_code
_entity_poly.pdbx_strand_id
1 'polypeptide(L)'
;MKTRSFVTGLVVCFLVFVAIGGVIRTLNAGHHRPEGAAERWLAAVSDTTRKGVRDDAVKRAEKIGPVSVAAPLIPAETHDKGAFPDLEVGKATVNGTTARVPYQLHQRDVDEPKVGVIVLDKAGNDWHVTSLDARQPAEHVPSEGGAPPSSAPVGLWVVAIVGGLLVTIGASALVEWTTRSARNSLATA
;
A
#
# COMPACT_ATOMS: atom_id res chain seq x y z
N MET A 1 -28.49 -28.55 -22.83
CA MET A 1 -28.23 -27.10 -23.05
C MET A 1 -27.94 -26.30 -21.78
N LYS A 2 -28.45 -26.66 -20.59
CA LYS A 2 -28.35 -25.85 -19.35
C LYS A 2 -26.94 -25.70 -18.74
N THR A 3 -26.07 -26.69 -18.90
CA THR A 3 -24.68 -26.64 -18.40
C THR A 3 -23.82 -25.60 -19.10
N ARG A 4 -24.08 -25.34 -20.39
CA ARG A 4 -23.33 -24.36 -21.18
C ARG A 4 -23.55 -22.94 -20.67
N SER A 5 -24.79 -22.56 -20.37
CA SER A 5 -25.12 -21.21 -19.88
C SER A 5 -24.52 -20.91 -18.50
N PHE A 6 -24.47 -21.89 -17.60
CA PHE A 6 -23.82 -21.72 -16.28
C PHE A 6 -22.31 -21.53 -16.40
N VAL A 7 -21.64 -22.38 -17.20
CA VAL A 7 -20.19 -22.26 -17.46
C VAL A 7 -19.87 -20.92 -18.12
N THR A 8 -20.67 -20.47 -19.09
CA THR A 8 -20.51 -19.14 -19.69
C THR A 8 -20.59 -18.02 -18.65
N GLY A 9 -21.55 -18.08 -17.73
CA GLY A 9 -21.69 -17.09 -16.66
C GLY A 9 -20.45 -17.01 -15.75
N LEU A 10 -19.92 -18.16 -15.31
CA LEU A 10 -18.69 -18.21 -14.51
C LEU A 10 -17.48 -17.63 -15.25
N VAL A 11 -17.32 -17.99 -16.53
CA VAL A 11 -16.22 -17.47 -17.36
C VAL A 11 -16.33 -15.96 -17.50
N VAL A 12 -17.52 -15.42 -17.75
CA VAL A 12 -17.73 -13.96 -17.87
C VAL A 12 -17.40 -13.26 -16.55
N CYS A 13 -17.87 -13.76 -15.40
CA CYS A 13 -17.53 -13.19 -14.10
C CYS A 13 -16.02 -13.20 -13.85
N PHE A 14 -15.35 -14.33 -14.13
CA PHE A 14 -13.90 -14.43 -13.99
C PHE A 14 -13.17 -13.42 -14.89
N LEU A 15 -13.56 -13.29 -16.15
CA LEU A 15 -12.98 -12.31 -17.08
C LEU A 15 -13.18 -10.88 -16.60
N VAL A 16 -14.34 -10.55 -16.02
CA VAL A 16 -14.59 -9.22 -15.41
C VAL A 16 -13.63 -8.96 -14.25
N PHE A 17 -13.42 -9.92 -13.35
CA PHE A 17 -12.46 -9.75 -12.25
C PHE A 17 -11.02 -9.61 -12.74
N VAL A 18 -10.62 -10.39 -13.74
CA VAL A 18 -9.29 -10.28 -14.36
C VAL A 18 -9.12 -8.90 -15.02
N ALA A 19 -10.13 -8.41 -15.74
CA ALA A 19 -10.10 -7.09 -16.37
C ALA A 19 -10.02 -5.97 -15.32
N ILE A 20 -10.82 -6.03 -14.25
CA ILE A 20 -10.77 -5.06 -13.14
C ILE A 20 -9.40 -5.09 -12.47
N GLY A 21 -8.87 -6.28 -12.17
CA GLY A 21 -7.52 -6.43 -11.60
C GLY A 21 -6.42 -5.87 -12.51
N GLY A 22 -6.56 -6.08 -13.82
CA GLY A 22 -5.68 -5.50 -14.84
C GLY A 22 -5.73 -3.97 -14.84
N VAL A 23 -6.92 -3.38 -14.82
CA VAL A 23 -7.12 -1.92 -14.77
C VAL A 23 -6.58 -1.33 -13.46
N ILE A 24 -6.84 -1.96 -12.31
CA ILE A 24 -6.28 -1.50 -11.03
C ILE A 24 -4.76 -1.54 -11.07
N ARG A 25 -4.18 -2.63 -11.61
CA ARG A 25 -2.73 -2.74 -11.75
C ARG A 25 -2.15 -1.66 -12.65
N THR A 26 -2.78 -1.35 -13.79
CA THR A 26 -2.27 -0.32 -14.70
C THR A 26 -2.45 1.09 -14.15
N LEU A 27 -3.58 1.37 -13.47
CA LEU A 27 -3.81 2.65 -12.81
C LEU A 27 -2.90 2.85 -11.60
N ASN A 28 -2.48 1.77 -10.92
CA ASN A 28 -1.50 1.85 -9.83
C ASN A 28 -0.05 1.76 -10.32
N ALA A 29 0.21 1.33 -11.56
CA ALA A 29 1.56 1.25 -12.11
C ALA A 29 2.11 2.67 -12.30
N GLY A 30 3.06 3.06 -11.45
CA GLY A 30 3.67 4.39 -11.49
C GLY A 30 3.16 5.37 -10.44
N HIS A 31 2.16 5.00 -9.62
CA HIS A 31 1.77 5.77 -8.43
C HIS A 31 2.59 5.38 -7.19
N HIS A 32 3.86 5.05 -7.38
CA HIS A 32 4.80 4.94 -6.26
C HIS A 32 5.12 6.36 -5.80
N ARG A 33 4.32 6.85 -4.88
CA ARG A 33 4.59 8.11 -4.20
C ARG A 33 5.84 7.95 -3.31
N PRO A 34 6.69 8.98 -3.21
CA PRO A 34 7.89 8.92 -2.37
C PRO A 34 7.55 8.64 -0.90
N GLU A 35 6.42 9.16 -0.40
CA GLU A 35 5.94 8.88 0.97
C GLU A 35 5.70 7.39 1.19
N GLY A 36 5.02 6.73 0.25
CA GLY A 36 4.78 5.29 0.34
C GLY A 36 6.04 4.46 0.19
N ALA A 37 7.04 4.94 -0.55
CA ALA A 37 8.36 4.28 -0.62
C ALA A 37 9.11 4.40 0.71
N ALA A 38 9.14 5.60 1.30
CA ALA A 38 9.73 5.86 2.61
C ALA A 38 9.06 5.02 3.72
N GLU A 39 7.73 4.98 3.77
CA GLU A 39 6.96 4.19 4.74
C GLU A 39 7.26 2.68 4.61
N ARG A 40 7.22 2.13 3.39
CA ARG A 40 7.53 0.71 3.15
C ARG A 40 8.98 0.37 3.52
N TRP A 41 9.91 1.28 3.25
CA TRP A 41 11.31 1.10 3.64
C TRP A 41 11.47 1.13 5.16
N LEU A 42 10.89 2.10 5.86
CA LEU A 42 10.90 2.17 7.33
C LEU A 42 10.24 0.96 7.99
N ALA A 43 9.11 0.48 7.44
CA ALA A 43 8.46 -0.73 7.93
C ALA A 43 9.33 -1.97 7.73
N ALA A 44 10.00 -2.10 6.58
CA ALA A 44 10.95 -3.18 6.33
C ALA A 44 12.18 -3.09 7.25
N VAL A 45 12.73 -1.89 7.45
CA VAL A 45 13.82 -1.61 8.41
C VAL A 45 13.40 -1.99 9.83
N SER A 46 12.20 -1.60 10.26
CA SER A 46 11.62 -1.98 11.56
C SER A 46 11.59 -3.50 11.74
N ASP A 47 11.18 -4.24 10.70
CA ASP A 47 11.10 -5.70 10.75
C ASP A 47 12.46 -6.42 10.75
N THR A 48 13.58 -5.74 10.44
CA THR A 48 14.92 -6.37 10.49
C THR A 48 15.34 -6.80 11.90
N THR A 49 14.69 -6.25 12.92
CA THR A 49 14.88 -6.61 14.34
C THR A 49 13.88 -7.68 14.80
N ARG A 50 12.91 -8.06 13.96
CA ARG A 50 11.88 -9.06 14.30
C ARG A 50 12.38 -10.47 14.03
N LYS A 51 12.24 -11.34 15.03
CA LYS A 51 12.63 -12.75 14.93
C LYS A 51 11.79 -13.48 13.86
N GLY A 52 12.45 -14.30 13.05
CA GLY A 52 11.82 -15.15 12.03
C GLY A 52 11.47 -14.48 10.70
N VAL A 53 11.58 -13.15 10.58
CA VAL A 53 11.32 -12.42 9.31
C VAL A 53 12.48 -11.54 8.85
N ARG A 54 13.60 -11.51 9.60
CA ARG A 54 14.75 -10.64 9.33
C ARG A 54 15.25 -10.71 7.89
N ASP A 55 15.46 -11.91 7.35
CA ASP A 55 16.04 -12.07 6.01
C ASP A 55 15.10 -11.54 4.91
N ASP A 56 13.80 -11.74 5.08
CA ASP A 56 12.78 -11.17 4.18
C ASP A 56 12.73 -9.64 4.33
N ALA A 57 12.75 -9.13 5.56
CA ALA A 57 12.74 -7.71 5.86
C ALA A 57 13.94 -6.99 5.25
N VAL A 58 15.14 -7.57 5.35
CA VAL A 58 16.36 -7.06 4.71
C VAL A 58 16.18 -7.01 3.19
N LYS A 59 15.70 -8.08 2.56
CA LYS A 59 15.46 -8.08 1.10
C LYS A 59 14.44 -7.02 0.67
N ARG A 60 13.37 -6.83 1.45
CA ARG A 60 12.35 -5.80 1.18
C ARG A 60 12.92 -4.39 1.34
N ALA A 61 13.72 -4.16 2.37
CA ALA A 61 14.37 -2.87 2.62
C ALA A 61 15.36 -2.55 1.48
N GLU A 62 16.29 -3.47 1.19
CA GLU A 62 17.31 -3.32 0.14
C GLU A 62 16.72 -3.06 -1.27
N LYS A 63 15.50 -3.54 -1.54
CA LYS A 63 14.80 -3.22 -2.81
C LYS A 63 14.48 -1.73 -2.95
N ILE A 64 14.25 -1.04 -1.84
CA ILE A 64 13.88 0.38 -1.81
C ILE A 64 15.12 1.23 -1.49
N GLY A 65 15.97 0.80 -0.57
CA GLY A 65 17.25 1.45 -0.30
C GLY A 65 18.10 0.70 0.71
N PRO A 66 19.40 1.02 0.78
CA PRO A 66 20.36 0.22 1.53
C PRO A 66 20.05 0.24 3.03
N VAL A 67 20.07 -0.94 3.67
CA VAL A 67 19.82 -1.08 5.11
C VAL A 67 20.90 -0.38 5.93
N SER A 68 22.12 -0.22 5.38
CA SER A 68 23.20 0.54 6.02
C SER A 68 22.83 2.00 6.30
N VAL A 69 21.99 2.62 5.46
CA VAL A 69 21.49 3.99 5.69
C VAL A 69 20.59 4.05 6.93
N ALA A 70 19.91 2.95 7.28
CA ALA A 70 19.06 2.87 8.46
C ALA A 70 19.81 2.60 9.76
N ALA A 71 21.13 2.34 9.72
CA ALA A 71 21.90 1.99 10.92
C ALA A 71 21.70 2.97 12.10
N PRO A 72 21.64 4.30 11.89
CA PRO A 72 21.37 5.24 12.98
C PRO A 72 19.95 5.14 13.56
N LEU A 73 18.98 4.58 12.82
CA LEU A 73 17.58 4.50 13.23
C LEU A 73 17.29 3.29 14.12
N ILE A 74 18.09 2.24 14.01
CA ILE A 74 17.87 0.98 14.73
C ILE A 74 18.39 1.12 16.17
N PRO A 75 17.58 0.85 17.21
CA PRO A 75 18.06 0.82 18.58
C PRO A 75 19.11 -0.28 18.78
N ALA A 76 20.07 -0.05 19.67
CA ALA A 76 21.11 -1.03 19.96
C ALA A 76 20.55 -2.31 20.59
N GLU A 77 19.52 -2.16 21.43
CA GLU A 77 18.78 -3.27 22.04
C GLU A 77 17.56 -3.62 21.18
N THR A 78 17.40 -4.91 20.89
CA THR A 78 16.28 -5.41 20.09
C THR A 78 15.55 -6.51 20.86
N HIS A 79 14.22 -6.40 20.96
CA HIS A 79 13.39 -7.31 21.76
C HIS A 79 12.69 -8.38 20.90
N ASP A 80 13.34 -8.90 19.85
CA ASP A 80 12.76 -9.83 18.86
C ASP A 80 11.47 -9.30 18.16
N LYS A 81 11.16 -8.01 18.31
CA LYS A 81 10.00 -7.30 17.76
C LYS A 81 10.48 -6.26 16.73
N GLY A 82 9.54 -5.68 15.99
CA GLY A 82 9.84 -4.53 15.13
C GLY A 82 10.41 -3.36 15.94
N ALA A 83 11.42 -2.69 15.38
CA ALA A 83 12.15 -1.59 16.03
C ALA A 83 11.24 -0.40 16.34
N PHE A 84 10.27 -0.14 15.47
CA PHE A 84 9.33 0.98 15.55
C PHE A 84 7.92 0.42 15.76
N PRO A 85 7.39 0.38 17.00
CA PRO A 85 5.98 0.07 17.25
C PRO A 85 5.02 1.01 16.52
N ASP A 86 5.44 2.24 16.31
CA ASP A 86 4.69 3.24 15.58
C ASP A 86 5.64 4.09 14.73
N LEU A 87 5.18 4.45 13.53
CA LEU A 87 5.93 5.24 12.57
C LEU A 87 4.96 6.13 11.79
N GLU A 88 5.39 7.36 11.56
CA GLU A 88 4.67 8.32 10.74
C GLU A 88 5.60 8.87 9.65
N VAL A 89 5.03 9.07 8.47
CA VAL A 89 5.67 9.81 7.37
C VAL A 89 4.80 11.01 7.02
N GLY A 90 5.44 12.17 6.83
CA GLY A 90 4.76 13.36 6.37
C GLY A 90 4.71 13.46 4.85
N LYS A 91 4.08 14.52 4.37
CA LYS A 91 3.97 14.81 2.93
C LYS A 91 5.36 15.07 2.34
N ALA A 92 5.64 14.48 1.18
CA ALA A 92 6.91 14.67 0.51
C ALA A 92 7.03 16.08 -0.07
N THR A 93 8.24 16.65 0.02
CA THR A 93 8.65 17.79 -0.79
C THR A 93 9.47 17.27 -1.96
N VAL A 94 8.93 17.37 -3.19
CA VAL A 94 9.57 16.84 -4.40
C VAL A 94 10.24 17.98 -5.18
N ASN A 95 11.52 17.82 -5.49
CA ASN A 95 12.29 18.73 -6.33
C ASN A 95 12.99 17.94 -7.44
N GLY A 96 12.40 17.96 -8.64
CA GLY A 96 12.90 17.20 -9.79
C GLY A 96 12.85 15.68 -9.53
N THR A 97 14.00 15.04 -9.56
CA THR A 97 14.17 13.59 -9.31
C THR A 97 14.45 13.25 -7.86
N THR A 98 14.45 14.23 -6.96
CA THR A 98 14.71 14.02 -5.53
C THR A 98 13.46 14.36 -4.72
N ALA A 99 13.21 13.58 -3.68
CA ALA A 99 12.13 13.81 -2.74
C ALA A 99 12.67 13.79 -1.30
N ARG A 100 12.12 14.68 -0.47
CA ARG A 100 12.38 14.72 0.98
C ARG A 100 11.09 14.34 1.69
N VAL A 101 11.15 13.32 2.52
CA VAL A 101 9.99 12.81 3.27
C VAL A 101 10.31 12.90 4.77
N PRO A 102 9.68 13.83 5.52
CA PRO A 102 9.85 13.87 6.96
C PRO A 102 9.26 12.62 7.61
N TYR A 103 9.89 12.15 8.68
CA TYR A 103 9.42 11.00 9.44
C TYR A 103 9.48 11.27 10.94
N GLN A 104 8.67 10.49 11.67
CA GLN A 104 8.72 10.36 13.12
C GLN A 104 8.63 8.88 13.47
N LEU A 105 9.55 8.40 14.31
CA LEU A 105 9.61 7.00 14.75
C LEU A 105 9.48 6.96 16.26
N HIS A 106 8.53 6.18 16.77
CA HIS A 106 8.50 5.84 18.18
C HIS A 106 9.32 4.57 18.37
N GLN A 107 10.37 4.63 19.20
CA GLN A 107 11.16 3.47 19.59
C GLN A 107 10.62 2.91 20.91
N ARG A 108 10.77 1.60 21.13
CA ARG A 108 10.44 1.02 22.44
C ARG A 108 11.43 1.53 23.48
N ASP A 109 10.93 1.83 24.67
CA ASP A 109 11.74 2.21 25.83
C ASP A 109 12.55 3.51 25.62
N VAL A 110 12.13 4.34 24.65
CA VAL A 110 12.64 5.69 24.40
C VAL A 110 11.44 6.62 24.33
N ASP A 111 11.36 7.58 25.27
CA ASP A 111 10.23 8.50 25.36
C ASP A 111 10.21 9.53 24.23
N GLU A 112 11.38 9.96 23.78
CA GLU A 112 11.50 10.96 22.71
C GLU A 112 11.43 10.29 21.33
N PRO A 113 10.47 10.71 20.48
CA PRO A 113 10.37 10.17 19.14
C PRO A 113 11.57 10.61 18.31
N LYS A 114 12.08 9.70 17.48
CA LYS A 114 13.15 10.00 16.55
C LYS A 114 12.58 10.66 15.30
N VAL A 115 12.96 11.90 15.05
CA VAL A 115 12.51 12.69 13.89
C VAL A 115 13.65 12.92 12.91
N GLY A 116 13.32 13.02 11.63
CA GLY A 116 14.29 13.31 10.58
C GLY A 116 13.64 13.34 9.20
N VAL A 117 14.48 13.26 8.17
CA VAL A 117 14.05 13.23 6.77
C VAL A 117 14.70 12.07 6.05
N ILE A 118 13.90 11.35 5.27
CA ILE A 118 14.41 10.40 4.27
C ILE A 118 14.55 11.16 2.95
N VAL A 119 15.75 11.09 2.37
CA VAL A 119 16.01 11.59 1.02
C VAL A 119 15.88 10.42 0.05
N LEU A 120 15.06 10.60 -0.97
CA LEU A 120 14.85 9.61 -2.02
C LEU A 120 15.23 10.19 -3.37
N ASP A 121 15.84 9.38 -4.23
CA ASP A 121 16.04 9.68 -5.63
C ASP A 121 15.20 8.77 -6.53
N LYS A 122 14.75 9.32 -7.65
CA LYS A 122 13.91 8.63 -8.61
C LYS A 122 14.78 7.86 -9.61
N ALA A 123 14.62 6.53 -9.65
CA ALA A 123 15.23 5.65 -10.66
C ALA A 123 14.13 5.04 -11.53
N GLY A 124 13.99 5.55 -12.76
CA GLY A 124 12.87 5.19 -13.63
C GLY A 124 11.53 5.65 -13.03
N ASN A 125 10.66 4.69 -12.69
CA ASN A 125 9.35 4.96 -12.08
C ASN A 125 9.32 4.78 -10.57
N ASP A 126 10.44 4.36 -9.97
CA ASP A 126 10.53 4.02 -8.56
C ASP A 126 11.35 5.05 -7.78
N TRP A 127 11.05 5.18 -6.50
CA TRP A 127 11.80 6.01 -5.56
C TRP A 127 12.69 5.12 -4.70
N HIS A 128 13.94 5.52 -4.55
CA HIS A 128 14.93 4.81 -3.79
C HIS A 128 15.50 5.67 -2.68
N VAL A 129 15.62 5.12 -1.47
CA VAL A 129 16.23 5.83 -0.34
C VAL A 129 17.74 5.94 -0.59
N THR A 130 18.28 7.15 -0.50
CA THR A 130 19.70 7.41 -0.72
C THR A 130 20.41 7.92 0.53
N SER A 131 19.72 8.68 1.39
CA SER A 131 20.28 9.15 2.65
C SER A 131 19.21 9.50 3.69
N LEU A 132 19.67 9.72 4.92
CA LEU A 132 18.90 10.37 5.97
C LEU A 132 19.49 11.76 6.22
N ASP A 133 18.62 12.71 6.52
CA ASP A 133 19.01 14.09 6.79
C ASP A 133 18.25 14.63 8.02
N ALA A 134 18.72 15.77 8.53
CA ALA A 134 18.02 16.53 9.55
C ALA A 134 16.74 17.15 8.98
N ARG A 135 15.73 17.26 9.85
CA ARG A 135 14.45 17.90 9.53
C ARG A 135 14.60 19.42 9.46
N GLN A 136 14.07 20.03 8.41
CA GLN A 136 13.98 21.47 8.26
C GLN A 136 12.72 22.02 8.95
N PRO A 137 12.70 23.30 9.38
CA PRO A 137 11.57 23.88 10.12
C PRO A 137 10.20 23.84 9.41
N ALA A 138 10.18 23.74 8.07
CA ALA A 138 8.93 23.67 7.31
C ALA A 138 8.40 22.23 7.14
N GLU A 139 9.21 21.22 7.45
CA GLU A 139 8.89 19.81 7.24
C GLU A 139 8.21 19.23 8.48
N HIS A 140 6.97 18.77 8.33
CA HIS A 140 6.13 18.30 9.44
C HIS A 140 5.53 16.93 9.11
N VAL A 141 5.36 16.11 10.14
CA VAL A 141 4.55 14.89 10.08
C VAL A 141 3.10 15.17 10.48
N PRO A 142 2.13 14.27 10.20
CA PRO A 142 0.72 14.53 10.44
C PRO A 142 0.36 14.82 11.91
N SER A 143 0.99 14.12 12.87
CA SER A 143 0.77 14.35 14.30
C SER A 143 1.15 15.76 14.78
N GLU A 144 2.05 16.44 14.07
CA GLU A 144 2.44 17.84 14.33
C GLU A 144 1.53 18.86 13.62
N GLY A 145 0.40 18.43 13.04
CA GLY A 145 -0.48 19.28 12.22
C GLY A 145 0.00 19.42 10.77
N GLY A 146 0.96 18.61 10.34
CA GLY A 146 1.36 18.51 8.95
C GLY A 146 0.22 18.04 8.04
N ALA A 147 0.31 18.33 6.75
CA ALA A 147 -0.66 17.82 5.79
C ALA A 147 -0.65 16.28 5.83
N PRO A 148 -1.82 15.62 5.87
CA PRO A 148 -1.86 14.17 5.86
C PRO A 148 -1.20 13.64 4.57
N PRO A 149 -0.67 12.41 4.59
CA PRO A 149 -0.24 11.75 3.37
C PRO A 149 -1.40 11.79 2.37
N SER A 150 -1.06 12.04 1.10
CA SER A 150 -2.06 12.39 0.09
C SER A 150 -3.23 11.40 0.05
N SER A 151 -4.45 11.90 0.24
CA SER A 151 -5.67 11.11 0.13
C SER A 151 -6.03 10.85 -1.34
N ALA A 152 -6.82 9.80 -1.58
CA ALA A 152 -7.39 9.57 -2.90
C ALA A 152 -8.34 10.74 -3.26
N PRO A 153 -8.27 11.29 -4.49
CA PRO A 153 -9.24 12.27 -4.96
C PRO A 153 -10.68 11.78 -4.76
N VAL A 154 -11.60 12.68 -4.42
CA VAL A 154 -13.04 12.35 -4.22
C VAL A 154 -13.62 11.58 -5.40
N GLY A 155 -13.18 11.89 -6.63
CA GLY A 155 -13.60 11.16 -7.83
C GLY A 155 -13.31 9.66 -7.78
N LEU A 156 -12.17 9.25 -7.20
CA LEU A 156 -11.85 7.82 -7.04
C LEU A 156 -12.77 7.14 -6.03
N TRP A 157 -13.17 7.84 -4.98
CA TRP A 157 -14.15 7.32 -4.02
C TRP A 157 -15.52 7.10 -4.68
N VAL A 158 -15.96 8.05 -5.50
CA VAL A 158 -17.21 7.91 -6.25
C VAL A 158 -17.15 6.71 -7.19
N VAL A 159 -16.06 6.56 -7.95
CA VAL A 159 -15.85 5.40 -8.84
C VAL A 159 -15.87 4.08 -8.06
N ALA A 160 -15.22 4.03 -6.89
CA ALA A 160 -15.22 2.83 -6.05
C ALA A 160 -16.63 2.46 -5.57
N ILE A 161 -17.42 3.43 -5.11
CA ILE A 161 -18.80 3.22 -4.65
C ILE A 161 -19.68 2.73 -5.80
N VAL A 162 -19.63 3.40 -6.95
CA VAL A 162 -20.41 3.03 -8.15
C VAL A 162 -20.02 1.63 -8.62
N GLY A 163 -18.72 1.33 -8.68
CA GLY A 163 -18.22 0.00 -9.05
C GLY A 163 -18.73 -1.09 -8.11
N GLY A 164 -18.69 -0.86 -6.79
CA GLY A 164 -19.21 -1.80 -5.79
C GLY A 164 -20.72 -2.03 -5.92
N LEU A 165 -21.50 -0.98 -6.19
CA LEU A 165 -22.94 -1.09 -6.44
C LEU A 165 -23.24 -1.91 -7.70
N LEU A 166 -22.54 -1.66 -8.80
CA LEU A 166 -22.72 -2.41 -10.05
C LEU A 166 -22.40 -3.89 -9.88
N VAL A 167 -21.32 -4.22 -9.16
CA VAL A 167 -20.98 -5.62 -8.83
C VAL A 167 -22.08 -6.27 -8.00
N THR A 168 -22.61 -5.57 -6.99
CA THR A 168 -23.66 -6.07 -6.11
C THR A 168 -24.97 -6.33 -6.87
N ILE A 169 -25.39 -5.39 -7.72
CA ILE A 169 -26.56 -5.53 -8.58
C ILE A 169 -26.37 -6.70 -9.55
N GLY A 170 -25.20 -6.78 -10.19
CA GLY A 170 -24.86 -7.86 -11.12
C GLY A 170 -24.90 -9.24 -10.47
N ALA A 171 -24.32 -9.39 -9.27
CA ALA A 171 -24.36 -10.63 -8.51
C ALA A 171 -25.79 -11.02 -8.10
N SER A 172 -26.58 -10.05 -7.65
CA SER A 172 -27.98 -10.27 -7.25
C SER A 172 -28.83 -10.75 -8.44
N ALA A 173 -28.70 -10.08 -9.58
CA ALA A 173 -29.39 -10.47 -10.82
C ALA A 173 -28.97 -11.87 -11.30
N LEU A 174 -27.67 -12.21 -11.18
CA LEU A 174 -27.17 -13.53 -11.51
C LEU A 174 -27.77 -14.61 -10.61
N VAL A 175 -27.79 -14.40 -9.29
CA VAL A 175 -28.40 -15.33 -8.33
C VAL A 175 -29.88 -15.52 -8.64
N GLU A 176 -30.62 -14.44 -8.89
CA GLU A 176 -32.03 -14.53 -9.21
C GLU A 176 -32.27 -15.28 -10.53
N TRP A 177 -31.46 -15.02 -11.55
CA TRP A 177 -31.50 -15.73 -12.83
C TRP A 177 -31.21 -17.23 -12.68
N THR A 178 -30.20 -17.61 -11.88
CA THR A 178 -29.91 -19.03 -11.61
C THR A 178 -31.06 -19.71 -10.87
N THR A 179 -31.68 -19.01 -9.92
CA THR A 179 -32.82 -19.53 -9.14
C THR A 179 -34.04 -19.75 -10.04
N ARG A 180 -34.37 -18.77 -10.90
CA ARG A 180 -35.45 -18.90 -11.89
C ARG A 180 -35.18 -20.04 -12.87
N SER A 181 -33.95 -20.15 -13.36
CA SER A 181 -33.54 -21.22 -14.29
C SER A 181 -33.62 -22.62 -13.67
N ALA A 182 -33.27 -22.76 -12.38
CA ALA A 182 -33.40 -24.02 -11.65
C ALA A 182 -34.87 -24.43 -11.47
N ARG A 183 -35.74 -23.49 -11.05
CA ARG A 183 -37.19 -23.75 -10.90
C ARG A 183 -37.84 -24.21 -12.20
N ASN A 184 -37.56 -23.52 -13.30
CA ASN A 184 -38.09 -23.91 -14.62
C ASN A 184 -37.59 -25.28 -15.07
N SER A 185 -36.42 -25.71 -14.59
CA SER A 185 -35.87 -27.02 -14.93
C SER A 185 -36.58 -28.16 -14.25
N LEU A 186 -36.99 -27.97 -12.99
CA LEU A 186 -37.75 -28.94 -12.22
C LEU A 186 -39.20 -29.05 -12.72
N ALA A 187 -39.79 -27.95 -13.21
CA ALA A 187 -41.16 -27.96 -13.73
C ALA A 187 -41.32 -28.70 -15.08
N THR A 188 -40.22 -28.87 -15.83
CA THR A 188 -40.21 -29.56 -17.13
C THR A 188 -39.72 -31.01 -17.06
N ALA A 189 -39.30 -31.47 -15.88
CA ALA A 189 -38.82 -32.83 -15.63
C ALA A 189 -39.95 -33.69 -15.07
#